data_AF-A0A3D5EC52-F1
#
_entry.id   AF-A0A3D5EC52-F1
#
_cell.length_a   1.000
_cell.length_b   1.000
_cell.length_c   1.000
_cell.angle_alpha   90.00
_cell.angle_beta   90.00
_cell.angle_gamma   90.00
#
_symmetry.space_group_name_H-M   'P 1'
#
loop_
_entity.id
_entity.type
_entity.pdbx_description
1 polymer ?
#
loop_
_entity_poly.entity_id
_entity_poly.type
_entity_poly.pdbx_seq_one_letter_code
_entity_poly.pdbx_strand_id
1 'polypeptide(L)' 'MATLNISIPDEMRSWIDAQVESGRFSNASDYIRDLIRHNQSEKDAIRMALVEGELSGESKLTVLDIISKSKNKT' A
#
# COMPACT_ATOMS: atom_id res chain seq x y z
N MET A 1 -7.25 12.81 -20.81
CA MET A 1 -6.83 12.83 -19.39
C MET A 1 -7.83 13.66 -18.61
N ALA A 2 -8.26 13.20 -17.44
CA ALA A 2 -9.02 14.05 -16.52
C ALA A 2 -8.05 15.03 -15.84
N THR A 3 -8.46 16.29 -15.69
CA THR A 3 -7.73 17.31 -14.94
C THR A 3 -8.26 17.38 -13.51
N LEU A 4 -7.34 17.49 -12.55
CA LEU A 4 -7.67 17.62 -11.13
C LEU A 4 -6.94 18.85 -10.59
N ASN A 5 -7.70 19.87 -10.16
CA ASN A 5 -7.16 21.03 -9.47
C ASN A 5 -7.38 20.86 -7.97
N ILE A 6 -6.29 20.90 -7.20
CA ILE A 6 -6.31 20.79 -5.74
C ILE A 6 -5.48 21.91 -5.13
N SER A 7 -5.92 22.42 -3.99
CA SER A 7 -5.10 23.26 -3.12
C SER A 7 -4.45 22.38 -2.06
N ILE A 8 -3.16 22.58 -1.85
CA ILE A 8 -2.36 21.85 -0.85
C ILE A 8 -1.54 22.87 -0.04
N PRO A 9 -1.21 22.58 1.22
CA PRO A 9 -0.26 23.38 1.99
C PRO A 9 1.12 23.47 1.31
N ASP A 10 1.82 24.57 1.54
CA ASP A 10 3.14 24.82 0.93
C ASP A 10 4.15 23.73 1.28
N GLU A 11 4.11 23.19 2.50
CA GLU A 11 4.98 22.08 2.92
C GLU A 11 4.81 20.83 2.04
N MET A 12 3.56 20.50 1.68
CA MET A 12 3.30 19.36 0.79
C MET A 12 3.82 19.65 -0.62
N ARG A 13 3.67 20.88 -1.10
CA ARG A 13 4.20 21.29 -2.40
C ARG A 13 5.73 21.15 -2.45
N SER A 14 6.44 21.70 -1.46
CA SER A 14 7.89 21.57 -1.36
C SER A 14 8.34 20.12 -1.35
N TRP A 15 7.58 19.25 -0.70
CA TRP A 15 7.90 17.83 -0.71
C TRP A 15 7.74 17.20 -2.10
N ILE A 16 6.64 17.49 -2.79
CA ILE A 16 6.41 17.01 -4.15
C ILE A 16 7.50 17.52 -5.10
N ASP A 17 7.90 18.79 -4.97
CA ASP A 17 8.93 19.39 -5.82
C ASP A 17 10.30 18.69 -5.62
N ALA A 18 10.67 18.34 -4.39
CA ALA A 18 11.89 17.57 -4.12
C ALA A 18 11.84 16.15 -4.72
N GLN A 19 10.65 15.52 -4.77
CA GLN A 19 10.48 14.24 -5.46
C GLN A 19 10.65 14.35 -6.98
N VAL A 20 10.21 15.45 -7.57
CA VAL A 20 10.44 15.73 -9.00
C VAL A 20 11.92 16.03 -9.26
N GLU A 21 12.56 16.84 -8.42
CA GLU A 21 13.97 17.20 -8.54
C GLU A 21 14.91 16.00 -8.42
N SER A 22 14.52 14.97 -7.65
CA SER A 22 15.24 13.69 -7.59
C SER A 22 15.33 12.95 -8.93
N GLY A 23 14.58 13.38 -9.96
CA GLY A 23 14.52 12.78 -11.28
C GLY A 23 13.63 11.53 -11.35
N ARG A 24 13.05 11.10 -10.23
CA ARG A 24 12.14 9.95 -10.17
C ARG A 24 10.79 10.21 -10.83
N PHE A 25 10.34 11.46 -10.84
CA PHE A 25 9.06 11.87 -11.41
C PHE A 25 9.24 13.06 -12.34
N SER A 26 8.50 13.09 -13.46
CA SER A 26 8.63 14.20 -14.42
C SER A 26 7.91 15.48 -13.99
N ASN A 27 6.91 15.37 -13.12
CA ASN A 27 6.15 16.50 -12.56
C ASN A 27 5.28 16.06 -11.37
N ALA A 28 4.67 17.03 -10.69
CA ALA A 28 3.78 16.80 -9.55
C ALA A 28 2.60 15.87 -9.87
N SER A 29 1.98 16.00 -11.05
CA SER A 29 0.86 15.15 -11.45
C SER A 29 1.26 13.68 -11.61
N ASP A 30 2.52 13.42 -11.96
CA ASP A 30 3.05 12.06 -12.07
C ASP A 30 3.28 11.44 -10.69
N TYR A 31 3.88 12.20 -9.78
CA TYR A 31 4.01 11.81 -8.37
C TYR A 31 2.65 11.50 -7.73
N ILE A 32 1.66 12.38 -7.89
CA ILE A 32 0.32 12.19 -7.33
C ILE A 32 -0.35 10.93 -7.93
N ARG A 33 -0.16 10.67 -9.23
CA ARG A 33 -0.71 9.47 -9.86
C ARG A 33 -0.08 8.20 -9.30
N ASP A 34 1.22 8.19 -9.08
CA ASP A 34 1.94 7.08 -8.46
C ASP A 34 1.43 6.83 -7.03
N LEU A 35 1.27 7.90 -6.25
CA LEU A 35 0.72 7.82 -4.88
C LEU A 35 -0.69 7.21 -4.85
N ILE A 36 -1.56 7.61 -5.79
CA ILE A 36 -2.91 7.07 -5.91
C ILE A 36 -2.86 5.57 -6.26
N ARG A 37 -2.00 5.18 -7.21
CA ARG A 37 -1.84 3.76 -7.59
C ARG A 37 -1.32 2.92 -6.43
N HIS A 38 -0.33 3.43 -5.71
CA HIS A 38 0.21 2.76 -4.53
C HIS A 38 -0.87 2.55 -3.48
N ASN A 39 -1.65 3.59 -3.16
CA ASN A 39 -2.76 3.50 -2.21
C ASN A 39 -3.84 2.49 -2.64
N GLN A 40 -4.15 2.41 -3.93
CA GLN A 40 -5.07 1.40 -4.45
C GLN A 40 -4.49 -0.01 -4.30
N SER A 41 -3.22 -0.20 -4.68
CA SER A 41 -2.55 -1.50 -4.62
C SER A 41 -2.45 -2.05 -3.19
N GLU A 42 -2.16 -1.21 -2.19
CA GLU A 42 -2.12 -1.62 -0.78
C GLU A 42 -3.50 -2.08 -0.29
N LYS A 43 -4.56 -1.33 -0.64
CA LYS A 43 -5.93 -1.69 -0.29
C LYS A 43 -6.37 -2.98 -0.96
N ASP A 44 -5.98 -3.18 -2.20
CA ASP A 44 -6.31 -4.40 -2.95
C ASP A 44 -5.54 -5.61 -2.43
N ALA A 45 -4.27 -5.45 -2.04
CA ALA A 45 -3.50 -6.51 -1.39
C ALA A 45 -4.15 -6.96 -0.08
N ILE A 46 -4.60 -6.03 0.76
CA ILE A 46 -5.32 -6.36 2.00
C ILE A 46 -6.64 -7.08 1.70
N ARG A 47 -7.40 -6.60 0.71
CA ARG A 47 -8.65 -7.28 0.29
C ARG A 47 -8.39 -8.69 -0.20
N MET A 48 -7.36 -8.89 -1.02
CA MET A 48 -7.01 -10.21 -1.53
C MET A 48 -6.61 -11.17 -0.39
N ALA A 49 -5.79 -10.69 0.56
CA ALA A 49 -5.42 -11.48 1.72
C ALA A 49 -6.64 -11.83 2.60
N LEU A 50 -7.61 -10.92 2.74
CA LEU A 50 -8.85 -11.17 3.45
C LEU A 50 -9.68 -12.25 2.74
N VAL A 51 -9.88 -12.14 1.43
CA VAL A 51 -10.60 -13.14 0.63
C VAL A 51 -9.92 -14.51 0.70
N GLU A 52 -8.59 -14.55 0.62
CA GLU A 52 -7.83 -15.79 0.81
C GLU A 52 -8.08 -16.40 2.19
N GLY A 53 -8.06 -15.58 3.24
CA GLY A 53 -8.38 -16.01 4.60
C GLY A 53 -9.80 -16.55 4.76
N GLU A 54 -10.80 -15.86 4.20
CA GLU A 54 -12.20 -16.29 4.22
C GLU A 54 -12.40 -17.62 3.48
N LEU A 55 -11.73 -17.81 2.34
CA LEU A 55 -11.79 -19.05 1.56
C LEU A 55 -10.97 -20.19 2.18
N SER A 56 -10.02 -19.89 3.07
CA SER A 56 -9.19 -20.90 3.75
C SER A 56 -9.97 -21.74 4.78
N GLY A 57 -11.18 -21.29 5.15
CA GLY A 57 -12.04 -21.96 6.12
C GLY A 57 -11.57 -21.83 7.57
N GLU A 58 -12.35 -22.36 8.50
CA GLU A 58 -12.03 -22.25 9.93
C GLU A 58 -10.83 -23.13 10.30
N SER A 59 -9.82 -22.50 10.88
CA SER A 59 -8.67 -23.22 11.43
C SER A 59 -9.08 -23.98 12.70
N LYS A 60 -8.75 -25.28 12.74
CA LYS A 60 -8.92 -26.13 13.92
C LYS A 60 -7.75 -26.03 14.91
N LEU A 61 -6.70 -25.26 14.57
CA LEU A 61 -5.50 -25.14 15.39
C LEU A 61 -5.73 -24.13 16.50
N THR A 62 -5.32 -24.49 17.71
CA THR A 62 -5.27 -23.52 18.81
C THR A 62 -4.04 -22.64 18.69
N VAL A 63 -4.03 -21.52 19.41
CA VAL A 63 -2.89 -20.59 19.44
C VAL A 63 -1.59 -21.30 19.85
N LEU A 64 -1.66 -22.27 20.78
CA LEU A 64 -0.49 -23.05 21.22
C LEU A 64 0.03 -24.00 20.13
N ASP A 65 -0.86 -24.57 19.31
CA ASP A 65 -0.48 -25.44 18.19
C ASP A 65 0.22 -24.65 17.07
N ILE A 66 -0.20 -23.40 16.83
CA ILE A 66 0.41 -22.52 15.84
C ILE A 66 1.83 -22.13 16.27
N ILE A 67 2.01 -21.75 17.54
CA ILE A 67 3.31 -21.35 18.09
C ILE A 67 4.31 -22.52 18.08
N SER A 68 3.86 -23.72 18.45
CA SER A 68 4.72 -24.91 18.44
C SER A 68 5.13 -25.33 17.02
N LYS A 69 4.23 -25.24 16.03
CA LYS A 69 4.58 -25.45 14.62
C LYS A 69 5.60 -24.45 14.08
N SER A 70 5.52 -23.19 14.48
CA SER A 70 6.45 -22.15 14.01
C SER A 70 7.88 -22.36 14.54
N LYS A 71 8.04 -22.91 15.76
CA LYS A 71 9.37 -23.15 16.34
C LYS A 71 10.10 -24.36 15.74
N ASN A 72 9.37 -25.31 15.15
CA ASN A 72 9.93 -26.54 14.56
C ASN A 72 10.31 -26.41 13.08
N LYS A 73 10.22 -25.20 12.49
CA LYS A 73 10.47 -24.95 11.06
C LYS A 73 11.83 -24.26 10.82
N THR A 74 12.87 -24.70 11.54
CA THR A 74 14.28 -24.34 11.31
C THR A 74 15.03 -25.60 10.86
#